data_AF-A0A124FP03-F1
#
_entry.id   AF-A0A124FP03-F1
#
_cell.length_a   1.000
_cell.length_b   1.000
_cell.length_c   1.000
_cell.angle_alpha   90.00
_cell.angle_beta   90.00
_cell.angle_gamma   90.00
#
_symmetry.space_group_name_H-M   'P 1'
#
loop_
_entity.id
_entity.type
_entity.pdbx_description
1 polymer ?
#
loop_
_entity_poly.entity_id
_entity_poly.type
_entity_poly.pdbx_seq_one_letter_code
_entity_poly.pdbx_strand_id
1 'polypeptide(L)'
;KGKVILLDGFPRNLDQVSFSLFFRDLVDYRDDPDVFVLIDVPMNIINERIKWRRICPKCNASRSLRLLPTSKIGQDDDGYYLICDEANCDGGKMVMKEGDEKGIEPIKDRLLMDEEILKKAYSLYGVPKVLLRNAIPADVARDYVDDYEMTPGYSFETVDGEIKIIEEPWIVADDDGVQCVSLQAAPVVVSMIKQLVEVFKI
;
A
#
# COMPACT_ATOMS: atom_id res chain seq x y z
N LYS A 1 -2.85 -30.37 -10.18
CA LYS A 1 -2.37 -29.06 -9.70
C LYS A 1 -3.30 -27.99 -10.24
N GLY A 2 -3.97 -27.23 -9.38
CA GLY A 2 -4.80 -26.10 -9.82
C GLY A 2 -3.94 -24.93 -10.28
N LYS A 3 -4.45 -24.12 -11.20
CA LYS A 3 -3.90 -22.81 -11.56
C LYS A 3 -4.82 -21.76 -10.95
N VAL A 4 -4.24 -20.72 -10.36
CA VAL A 4 -4.98 -19.55 -9.85
C VAL A 4 -4.67 -18.38 -10.78
N ILE A 5 -5.70 -17.60 -11.11
CA ILE A 5 -5.56 -16.36 -11.87
C ILE A 5 -5.77 -15.20 -10.90
N LEU A 6 -4.78 -14.33 -10.77
CA LEU A 6 -4.91 -13.08 -10.04
C LEU A 6 -5.02 -11.94 -11.06
N LEU A 7 -6.14 -11.26 -11.06
CA LEU A 7 -6.36 -10.08 -11.88
C LEU A 7 -6.00 -8.84 -11.06
N ASP A 8 -4.82 -8.27 -11.31
CA ASP A 8 -4.36 -7.04 -10.66
C ASP A 8 -4.64 -5.82 -11.55
N GLY A 9 -5.41 -4.88 -11.03
CA GLY A 9 -5.79 -3.65 -11.73
C GLY A 9 -6.84 -3.85 -12.82
N PHE A 10 -7.69 -4.88 -12.70
CA PHE A 10 -8.93 -5.03 -13.45
C PHE A 10 -10.09 -5.32 -12.48
N PRO A 11 -11.24 -4.63 -12.59
CA PRO A 11 -11.61 -3.62 -13.58
C PRO A 11 -10.97 -2.24 -13.33
N ARG A 12 -10.79 -1.44 -14.40
CA ARG A 12 -10.29 -0.04 -14.34
C ARG A 12 -11.38 1.01 -14.45
N ASN A 13 -12.56 0.61 -14.92
CA ASN A 13 -13.72 1.47 -15.13
C ASN A 13 -14.99 0.74 -14.67
N LEU A 14 -16.06 1.49 -14.40
CA LEU A 14 -17.34 0.94 -13.92
C LEU A 14 -18.02 -0.02 -14.90
N ASP A 15 -17.92 0.22 -16.20
CA ASP A 15 -18.48 -0.66 -17.25
C ASP A 15 -17.82 -2.05 -17.23
N GLN A 16 -16.55 -2.11 -16.83
CA GLN A 16 -15.78 -3.35 -16.78
C GLN A 16 -16.12 -4.26 -15.59
N VAL A 17 -16.78 -3.73 -14.55
CA VAL A 17 -17.19 -4.51 -13.38
C VAL A 17 -18.08 -5.69 -13.78
N SER A 18 -18.90 -5.50 -14.81
CA SER A 18 -19.74 -6.57 -15.35
C SER A 18 -18.90 -7.72 -15.91
N PHE A 19 -17.82 -7.43 -16.64
CA PHE A 19 -16.91 -8.45 -17.19
C PHE A 19 -16.19 -9.22 -16.09
N SER A 20 -15.92 -8.61 -14.94
CA SER A 20 -15.32 -9.28 -13.78
C SER A 20 -16.20 -10.42 -13.26
N LEU A 21 -17.53 -10.32 -13.39
CA LEU A 21 -18.48 -11.36 -12.96
C LEU A 21 -18.58 -12.53 -13.94
N PHE A 22 -18.35 -12.28 -15.23
CA PHE A 22 -18.44 -13.28 -16.29
C PHE A 22 -17.06 -13.79 -16.72
N PHE A 23 -15.99 -13.43 -16.01
CA PHE A 23 -14.63 -13.79 -16.38
C PHE A 23 -14.45 -15.31 -16.50
N ARG A 24 -15.07 -16.08 -15.60
CA ARG A 24 -15.07 -17.55 -15.65
C ARG A 24 -15.69 -18.13 -16.92
N ASP A 25 -16.73 -17.49 -17.46
CA ASP A 25 -17.40 -17.90 -18.70
C ASP A 25 -16.51 -17.59 -19.91
N LEU A 26 -15.72 -16.52 -19.83
CA LEU A 26 -14.77 -16.11 -20.87
C LEU A 26 -13.50 -16.99 -20.90
N VAL A 27 -13.15 -17.63 -19.78
CA VAL A 27 -11.98 -18.50 -19.66
C VAL A 27 -12.42 -19.97 -19.60
N ASP A 28 -12.99 -20.45 -20.71
CA ASP A 28 -13.31 -21.89 -20.90
C ASP A 28 -14.39 -22.43 -19.93
N TYR A 29 -15.38 -21.60 -19.58
CA TYR A 29 -16.54 -21.98 -18.75
C TYR A 29 -16.16 -22.71 -17.46
N ARG A 30 -15.25 -22.12 -16.71
CA ARG A 30 -14.74 -22.72 -15.46
C ARG A 30 -15.72 -22.50 -14.31
N ASP A 31 -15.86 -23.49 -13.44
CA ASP A 31 -16.66 -23.42 -12.21
C ASP A 31 -15.79 -23.15 -10.96
N ASP A 32 -14.60 -22.57 -11.14
CA ASP A 32 -13.73 -22.21 -10.01
C ASP A 32 -14.36 -21.09 -9.16
N PRO A 33 -14.12 -21.07 -7.84
CA PRO A 33 -14.64 -20.01 -6.98
C PRO A 33 -13.93 -18.68 -7.24
N ASP A 34 -14.72 -17.65 -7.55
CA ASP A 34 -14.24 -16.27 -7.66
C ASP A 34 -14.25 -15.56 -6.31
N VAL A 35 -13.31 -14.64 -6.10
CA VAL A 35 -13.25 -13.79 -4.92
C VAL A 35 -12.81 -12.39 -5.31
N PHE A 36 -13.44 -11.38 -4.72
CA PHE A 36 -12.97 -10.01 -4.84
C PHE A 36 -12.14 -9.63 -3.63
N VAL A 37 -10.90 -9.20 -3.86
CA VAL A 37 -10.04 -8.63 -2.83
C VAL A 37 -10.13 -7.11 -2.95
N LEU A 38 -10.78 -6.47 -1.98
CA LEU A 38 -11.00 -5.04 -1.95
C LEU A 38 -10.06 -4.41 -0.93
N ILE A 39 -9.16 -3.56 -1.41
CA ILE A 39 -8.14 -2.90 -0.59
C ILE A 39 -8.49 -1.42 -0.48
N ASP A 40 -8.86 -1.01 0.72
CA ASP A 40 -9.19 0.36 1.05
C ASP A 40 -8.01 1.03 1.78
N VAL A 41 -7.52 2.12 1.21
CA VAL A 41 -6.41 2.92 1.72
C VAL A 41 -6.78 4.40 1.58
N PRO A 42 -6.86 5.16 2.68
CA PRO A 42 -7.16 6.59 2.61
C PRO A 42 -6.23 7.37 1.68
N MET A 43 -6.78 8.32 0.93
CA MET A 43 -6.03 9.11 -0.06
C MET A 43 -4.85 9.85 0.57
N ASN A 44 -5.02 10.38 1.79
CA ASN A 44 -3.94 11.07 2.51
C ASN A 44 -2.76 10.15 2.83
N ILE A 45 -3.00 8.87 3.15
CA ILE A 45 -1.94 7.87 3.35
C ILE A 45 -1.21 7.61 2.04
N ILE A 46 -1.96 7.46 0.93
CA ILE A 46 -1.38 7.28 -0.40
C ILE A 46 -0.50 8.49 -0.77
N ASN A 47 -0.98 9.70 -0.49
CA ASN A 47 -0.29 10.96 -0.75
C ASN A 47 1.07 11.04 -0.04
N GLU A 48 1.09 10.78 1.26
CA GLU A 48 2.35 10.75 2.01
C GLU A 48 3.31 9.68 1.49
N ARG A 49 2.80 8.49 1.15
CA ARG A 49 3.63 7.41 0.58
C ARG A 49 4.26 7.80 -0.75
N ILE A 50 3.55 8.54 -1.61
CA ILE A 50 4.06 9.01 -2.90
C ILE A 50 5.09 10.13 -2.70
N LYS A 51 4.77 11.18 -1.94
CA LYS A 51 5.65 12.35 -1.74
C LYS A 51 7.02 11.99 -1.18
N TRP A 52 7.05 11.04 -0.24
CA TRP A 52 8.30 10.63 0.42
C TRP A 52 9.00 9.46 -0.27
N ARG A 53 8.45 8.94 -1.37
CA ARG A 53 9.03 7.83 -2.11
C ARG A 53 10.38 8.20 -2.69
N ARG A 54 11.33 7.27 -2.57
CA ARG A 54 12.63 7.30 -3.24
C ARG A 54 12.79 6.01 -4.02
N ILE A 55 13.30 6.12 -5.24
CA ILE A 55 13.55 5.00 -6.14
C ILE A 55 15.05 4.86 -6.32
N CYS A 56 15.56 3.63 -6.21
CA CYS A 56 16.93 3.33 -6.58
C CYS A 56 17.03 3.30 -8.12
N PRO A 57 17.87 4.14 -8.75
CA PRO A 57 18.00 4.15 -10.21
C PRO A 57 18.67 2.88 -10.78
N LYS A 58 19.30 2.05 -9.93
CA LYS A 58 20.00 0.82 -10.34
C LYS A 58 19.06 -0.39 -10.39
N CYS A 59 18.27 -0.60 -9.34
CA CYS A 59 17.42 -1.79 -9.19
C CYS A 59 15.92 -1.48 -9.12
N ASN A 60 15.52 -0.21 -9.21
CA ASN A 60 14.14 0.27 -9.08
C ASN A 60 13.46 -0.06 -7.74
N ALA A 61 14.23 -0.46 -6.72
CA ALA A 61 13.70 -0.63 -5.37
C ALA A 61 13.07 0.68 -4.90
N SER A 62 11.85 0.58 -4.38
CA SER A 62 11.11 1.68 -3.77
C SER A 62 11.32 1.67 -2.27
N ARG A 63 11.67 2.83 -1.72
CA ARG A 63 11.77 3.10 -0.29
C ARG A 63 11.08 4.43 0.01
N SER A 64 11.02 4.82 1.28
CA SER A 64 10.46 6.11 1.68
C SER A 64 11.38 6.78 2.67
N LEU A 65 11.66 8.06 2.46
CA LEU A 65 12.48 8.84 3.38
C LEU A 65 11.84 8.94 4.77
N ARG A 66 10.50 8.85 4.85
CA ARG A 66 9.72 9.03 6.08
C ARG A 66 9.11 7.75 6.64
N LEU A 67 8.81 6.75 5.82
CA LEU A 67 7.97 5.61 6.22
C LEU A 67 8.66 4.25 6.10
N LEU A 68 9.73 4.18 5.31
CA LEU A 68 10.47 2.95 5.06
C LEU A 68 11.88 3.30 4.57
N PRO A 69 12.72 3.90 5.44
CA PRO A 69 14.07 4.27 5.08
C PRO A 69 14.93 3.04 4.87
N THR A 70 16.08 3.23 4.22
CA THR A 70 17.11 2.19 4.17
C THR A 70 17.94 2.22 5.44
N SER A 71 18.66 1.13 5.68
CA SER A 71 19.67 1.04 6.75
C SER A 71 20.86 1.98 6.57
N LYS A 72 21.00 2.62 5.40
CA LYS A 72 22.13 3.49 5.03
C LYS A 72 21.62 4.85 4.58
N ILE A 73 21.89 5.87 5.38
CA ILE A 73 21.51 7.25 5.10
C ILE A 73 22.77 8.05 4.74
N GLY A 74 22.67 8.89 3.72
CA GLY A 74 23.67 9.90 3.41
C GLY A 74 23.12 11.31 3.62
N GLN A 75 24.02 12.29 3.69
CA GLN A 75 23.68 13.70 3.80
C GLN A 75 24.50 14.50 2.78
N ASP A 76 23.87 15.49 2.17
CA ASP A 76 24.50 16.52 1.35
C ASP A 76 23.89 17.89 1.65
N ASP A 77 24.24 18.90 0.84
CA ASP A 77 23.75 20.27 1.00
C ASP A 77 22.22 20.39 0.84
N ASP A 78 21.59 19.45 0.13
CA ASP A 78 20.14 19.41 -0.11
C ASP A 78 19.38 18.60 0.97
N GLY A 79 20.10 17.99 1.92
CA GLY A 79 19.57 17.28 3.07
C GLY A 79 19.90 15.78 3.09
N TYR A 80 19.02 14.98 3.70
CA TYR A 80 19.22 13.54 3.82
C TYR A 80 18.73 12.79 2.58
N TYR A 81 19.48 11.76 2.19
CA TYR A 81 19.12 10.85 1.11
C TYR A 81 19.33 9.39 1.52
N LEU A 82 18.57 8.50 0.88
CA LEU A 82 18.70 7.07 1.11
C LEU A 82 19.78 6.49 0.20
N ILE A 83 20.58 5.58 0.73
CA ILE A 83 21.46 4.71 -0.04
C ILE A 83 20.81 3.33 -0.10
N CYS A 84 20.63 2.81 -1.32
CA CYS A 84 20.00 1.50 -1.52
C CYS A 84 20.74 0.40 -0.74
N ASP A 85 19.98 -0.41 -0.03
CA ASP A 85 20.45 -1.53 0.79
C ASP A 85 19.96 -2.89 0.31
N GLU A 86 19.42 -2.94 -0.91
CA GLU A 86 18.93 -4.18 -1.49
C GLU A 86 20.08 -5.15 -1.76
N ALA A 87 19.91 -6.43 -1.42
CA ALA A 87 20.99 -7.43 -1.46
C ALA A 87 21.65 -7.59 -2.84
N ASN A 88 20.88 -7.37 -3.91
CA ASN A 88 21.34 -7.47 -5.31
C ASN A 88 21.70 -6.11 -5.92
N CYS A 89 21.98 -5.09 -5.11
CA CYS A 89 22.33 -3.74 -5.57
C CYS A 89 23.62 -3.24 -4.92
N ASP A 90 24.55 -2.73 -5.73
CA ASP A 90 25.85 -2.21 -5.27
C ASP A 90 25.78 -0.85 -4.55
N GLY A 91 24.65 -0.51 -3.92
CA GLY A 91 24.42 0.80 -3.29
C GLY A 91 24.28 1.93 -4.31
N GLY A 92 23.09 2.52 -4.39
CA GLY A 92 22.82 3.70 -5.22
C GLY A 92 22.15 4.78 -4.40
N LYS A 93 22.56 6.04 -4.57
CA LYS A 93 21.83 7.19 -4.05
C LYS A 93 20.43 7.18 -4.65
N MET A 94 19.43 6.98 -3.80
CA MET A 94 18.04 6.89 -4.23
C MET A 94 17.50 8.30 -4.49
N VAL A 95 16.67 8.42 -5.52
CA VAL A 95 16.17 9.71 -6.02
C VAL A 95 14.66 9.78 -5.93
N MET A 96 14.10 10.98 -5.89
CA MET A 96 12.66 11.16 -6.05
C MET A 96 12.25 10.74 -7.46
N LYS A 97 11.12 10.07 -7.60
CA LYS A 97 10.57 9.76 -8.91
C LYS A 97 9.88 11.00 -9.47
N GLU A 98 10.02 11.23 -10.77
CA GLU A 98 9.35 12.33 -11.45
C GLU A 98 7.84 12.32 -11.20
N GLY A 99 7.29 13.46 -10.77
CA GLY A 99 5.87 13.65 -10.48
C GLY A 99 5.48 13.37 -9.04
N ASP A 100 6.33 12.72 -8.23
CA ASP A 100 6.02 12.41 -6.82
C ASP A 100 5.95 13.69 -5.97
N GLU A 101 6.57 14.80 -6.40
CA GLU A 101 6.46 16.10 -5.75
C GLU A 101 5.02 16.64 -5.73
N LYS A 102 4.21 16.19 -6.70
CA LYS A 102 2.79 16.53 -6.81
C LYS A 102 1.91 15.54 -6.06
N GLY A 103 2.46 14.58 -5.32
CA GLY A 103 1.68 13.64 -4.51
C GLY A 103 0.66 12.85 -5.34
N ILE A 104 -0.60 12.84 -4.89
CA ILE A 104 -1.68 12.13 -5.57
C ILE A 104 -2.30 12.92 -6.72
N GLU A 105 -2.03 14.22 -6.84
CA GLU A 105 -2.72 15.12 -7.75
C GLU A 105 -2.72 14.60 -9.21
N PRO A 106 -1.61 14.07 -9.77
CA PRO A 106 -1.61 13.52 -11.13
C PRO A 106 -2.47 12.25 -11.31
N ILE A 107 -2.79 11.54 -10.22
CA ILE A 107 -3.55 10.30 -10.22
C ILE A 107 -4.90 10.41 -9.49
N LYS A 108 -5.29 11.63 -9.09
CA LYS A 108 -6.46 11.86 -8.25
C LYS A 108 -7.75 11.33 -8.88
N ASP A 109 -7.98 11.63 -10.15
CA ASP A 109 -9.16 11.16 -10.87
C ASP A 109 -9.20 9.62 -10.96
N ARG A 110 -8.03 8.99 -11.06
CA ARG A 110 -7.92 7.53 -11.03
C ARG A 110 -8.30 6.96 -9.67
N LEU A 111 -7.83 7.57 -8.58
CA LEU A 111 -8.17 7.14 -7.22
C LEU A 111 -9.67 7.29 -6.93
N LEU A 112 -10.31 8.35 -7.43
CA LEU A 112 -11.75 8.53 -7.33
C LEU A 112 -12.51 7.45 -8.11
N MET A 113 -12.07 7.12 -9.33
CA MET A 113 -12.64 6.00 -10.10
C MET A 113 -12.43 4.66 -9.39
N ASP A 114 -11.24 4.41 -8.83
CA ASP A 114 -10.93 3.20 -8.06
C ASP A 114 -11.88 3.07 -6.84
N GLU A 115 -12.21 4.19 -6.17
CA GLU A 115 -13.18 4.23 -5.07
C GLU A 115 -14.62 3.90 -5.54
N GLU A 116 -15.06 4.46 -6.67
CA GLU A 116 -16.37 4.16 -7.26
C GLU A 116 -16.48 2.67 -7.63
N ILE A 117 -15.43 2.11 -8.23
CA ILE A 117 -15.33 0.69 -8.56
C ILE A 117 -15.41 -0.16 -7.30
N LEU A 118 -14.67 0.21 -6.24
CA LEU A 118 -14.67 -0.50 -4.96
C LEU A 118 -16.08 -0.50 -4.35
N LYS A 119 -16.77 0.64 -4.31
CA LYS A 119 -18.16 0.76 -3.84
C LYS A 119 -19.11 -0.11 -4.66
N LYS A 120 -18.94 -0.12 -5.98
CA LYS A 120 -19.75 -0.95 -6.87
C LYS A 120 -19.51 -2.44 -6.60
N ALA A 121 -18.25 -2.87 -6.56
CA ALA A 121 -17.86 -4.26 -6.30
C ALA A 121 -18.33 -4.74 -4.91
N TYR A 122 -18.25 -3.88 -3.91
CA TYR A 122 -18.78 -4.12 -2.57
C TYR A 122 -20.30 -4.35 -2.57
N SER A 123 -21.05 -3.62 -3.40
CA SER A 123 -22.52 -3.76 -3.50
C SER A 123 -23.01 -5.06 -4.17
N LEU A 124 -22.12 -5.79 -4.86
CA LEU A 124 -22.50 -6.99 -5.63
C LEU A 124 -22.77 -8.18 -4.71
N TYR A 125 -23.85 -8.91 -4.98
CA TYR A 125 -24.18 -10.15 -4.27
C TYR A 125 -23.69 -11.38 -5.03
N GLY A 126 -23.48 -12.49 -4.32
CA GLY A 126 -23.13 -13.78 -4.93
C GLY A 126 -21.65 -14.03 -5.18
N VAL A 127 -20.78 -13.03 -5.00
CA VAL A 127 -19.32 -13.18 -5.03
C VAL A 127 -18.74 -12.92 -3.64
N PRO A 128 -17.99 -13.88 -3.06
CA PRO A 128 -17.24 -13.69 -1.82
C PRO A 128 -16.29 -12.50 -1.90
N LYS A 129 -16.05 -11.84 -0.76
CA LYS A 129 -15.20 -10.66 -0.68
C LYS A 129 -14.21 -10.81 0.46
N VAL A 130 -12.99 -10.39 0.19
CA VAL A 130 -11.95 -10.14 1.18
C VAL A 130 -11.81 -8.63 1.29
N LEU A 131 -12.04 -8.12 2.50
CA LEU A 131 -12.04 -6.68 2.77
C LEU A 131 -10.79 -6.34 3.57
N LEU A 132 -9.94 -5.50 3.00
CA LEU A 132 -8.67 -5.09 3.59
C LEU A 132 -8.70 -3.59 3.80
N ARG A 133 -8.54 -3.16 5.05
CA ARG A 133 -8.34 -1.75 5.40
C ARG A 133 -6.91 -1.57 5.89
N ASN A 134 -6.22 -0.57 5.37
CA ASN A 134 -4.83 -0.28 5.76
C ASN A 134 -4.71 0.82 6.84
N ALA A 135 -5.83 1.33 7.32
CA ALA A 135 -5.87 2.38 8.33
C ALA A 135 -6.84 2.01 9.45
N ILE A 136 -6.42 2.23 10.70
CA ILE A 136 -7.25 2.03 11.90
C ILE A 136 -7.28 3.35 12.67
N PRO A 137 -8.43 3.80 13.20
CA PRO A 137 -8.47 4.97 14.07
C PRO A 137 -7.50 4.84 15.24
N ALA A 138 -6.71 5.88 15.47
CA ALA A 138 -5.57 5.85 16.38
C ALA A 138 -5.98 5.62 17.85
N ASP A 139 -7.20 5.98 18.22
CA ASP A 139 -7.77 5.83 19.56
C ASP A 139 -8.08 4.36 19.92
N VAL A 140 -8.38 3.52 18.93
CA VAL A 140 -8.68 2.09 19.12
C VAL A 140 -7.61 1.16 18.56
N ALA A 141 -6.59 1.68 17.87
CA ALA A 141 -5.62 0.85 17.15
C ALA A 141 -4.95 -0.23 18.02
N ARG A 142 -4.59 0.11 19.25
CA ARG A 142 -3.93 -0.81 20.21
C ARG A 142 -4.82 -1.95 20.71
N ASP A 143 -6.12 -1.87 20.48
CA ASP A 143 -7.05 -2.96 20.81
C ASP A 143 -7.07 -4.04 19.71
N TYR A 144 -6.59 -3.72 18.50
CA TYR A 144 -6.70 -4.59 17.32
C TYR A 144 -5.36 -5.06 16.75
N VAL A 145 -4.29 -4.27 16.94
CA VAL A 145 -2.97 -4.55 16.37
C VAL A 145 -1.86 -4.21 17.35
N ASP A 146 -0.73 -4.90 17.19
CA ASP A 146 0.48 -4.64 17.98
C ASP A 146 1.27 -3.45 17.39
N ASP A 147 2.10 -2.80 18.21
CA ASP A 147 2.88 -1.62 17.80
C ASP A 147 3.78 -1.90 16.57
N TYR A 148 4.31 -3.12 16.44
CA TYR A 148 5.17 -3.52 15.31
C TYR A 148 4.41 -3.71 13.99
N GLU A 149 3.07 -3.81 14.04
CA GLU A 149 2.20 -3.94 12.87
C GLU A 149 1.83 -2.56 12.28
N MET A 150 1.98 -1.51 13.10
CA MET A 150 1.77 -0.13 12.68
C MET A 150 2.98 0.34 11.86
N THR A 151 2.72 1.21 10.90
CA THR A 151 3.77 1.86 10.10
C THR A 151 4.40 2.95 10.95
N PRO A 152 5.70 2.86 11.29
CA PRO A 152 6.38 3.94 11.98
C PRO A 152 6.73 5.08 11.02
N GLY A 153 6.94 6.26 11.60
CA GLY A 153 7.53 7.42 10.96
C GLY A 153 9.00 7.54 11.31
N TYR A 154 9.79 8.08 10.39
CA TYR A 154 11.21 8.26 10.53
C TYR A 154 11.62 9.70 10.25
N SER A 155 12.52 10.21 11.09
CA SER A 155 13.25 11.46 10.90
C SER A 155 14.75 11.25 11.13
N PHE A 156 15.56 12.22 10.69
CA PHE A 156 17.02 12.11 10.74
C PHE A 156 17.65 13.33 11.38
N GLU A 157 18.62 13.09 12.25
CA GLU A 157 19.39 14.14 12.92
C GLU A 157 20.88 13.81 12.88
N THR A 158 21.71 14.78 12.54
CA THR A 158 23.17 14.65 12.59
C THR A 158 23.66 15.10 13.97
N VAL A 159 24.20 14.16 14.75
CA VAL A 159 24.75 14.39 16.08
C VAL A 159 26.20 13.94 16.07
N ASP A 160 27.12 14.83 16.41
CA ASP A 160 28.58 14.57 16.44
C ASP A 160 29.16 14.04 15.11
N GLY A 161 28.53 14.40 13.99
CA GLY A 161 28.93 13.95 12.64
C GLY A 161 28.36 12.58 12.24
N GLU A 162 27.57 11.93 13.10
CA GLU A 162 26.84 10.70 12.80
C GLU A 162 25.36 10.97 12.56
N ILE A 163 24.78 10.32 11.55
CA ILE A 163 23.35 10.42 11.25
C ILE A 163 22.59 9.44 12.14
N LYS A 164 21.74 9.96 13.03
CA LYS A 164 20.80 9.18 13.85
C LYS A 164 19.45 9.11 13.17
N ILE A 165 18.88 7.90 13.17
CA ILE A 165 17.51 7.65 12.71
C ILE A 165 16.61 7.66 13.94
N ILE A 166 15.60 8.52 13.93
CA ILE A 166 14.60 8.64 14.99
C ILE A 166 13.32 8.01 14.49
N GLU A 167 12.79 7.06 15.24
CA GLU A 167 11.52 6.39 14.96
C GLU A 167 10.42 6.98 15.85
N GLU A 168 9.29 7.35 15.25
CA GLU A 168 8.15 7.93 15.94
C GLU A 168 6.81 7.36 15.42
N PRO A 169 5.73 7.39 16.22
CA PRO A 169 4.42 7.00 15.72
C PRO A 169 3.98 7.87 14.55
N TRP A 170 3.62 7.25 13.43
CA TRP A 170 3.08 7.98 12.29
C TRP A 170 1.55 7.96 12.30
N ILE A 171 0.95 9.11 12.61
CA ILE A 171 -0.49 9.34 12.59
C ILE A 171 -0.82 10.29 11.44
N VAL A 172 -1.87 9.95 10.69
CA VAL A 172 -2.35 10.73 9.56
C VAL A 172 -3.87 10.66 9.49
N ALA A 173 -4.51 11.77 9.13
CA ALA A 173 -5.95 11.84 8.96
C ALA A 173 -6.40 10.99 7.76
N ASP A 174 -7.46 10.20 7.91
CA ASP A 174 -8.14 9.59 6.78
C ASP A 174 -8.95 10.62 5.98
N ASP A 175 -9.71 10.15 4.99
CA ASP A 175 -10.46 11.02 4.07
C ASP A 175 -11.66 11.71 4.75
N ASP A 176 -12.10 11.21 5.91
CA ASP A 176 -13.12 11.81 6.78
C ASP A 176 -12.53 12.70 7.89
N GLY A 177 -11.20 12.83 7.95
CA GLY A 177 -10.48 13.63 8.94
C GLY A 177 -10.18 12.91 10.26
N VAL A 178 -10.48 11.61 10.37
CA VAL A 178 -10.20 10.81 11.56
C VAL A 178 -8.72 10.48 11.63
N GLN A 179 -8.09 10.75 12.78
CA GLN A 179 -6.69 10.41 13.00
C GLN A 179 -6.51 8.89 13.01
N CYS A 180 -5.75 8.38 12.06
CA CYS A 180 -5.52 6.95 11.88
C CYS A 180 -4.04 6.61 11.96
N VAL A 181 -3.75 5.38 12.39
CA VAL A 181 -2.46 4.72 12.13
C VAL A 181 -2.57 3.91 10.85
N SER A 182 -1.51 3.92 10.05
CA SER A 182 -1.42 3.07 8.86
C SER A 182 -0.76 1.74 9.22
N LEU A 183 -1.24 0.62 8.68
CA LEU A 183 -0.65 -0.69 8.90
C LEU A 183 0.48 -0.97 7.90
N GLN A 184 1.47 -1.73 8.34
CA GLN A 184 2.45 -2.33 7.44
C GLN A 184 1.77 -3.30 6.46
N ALA A 185 2.44 -3.64 5.35
CA ALA A 185 1.87 -4.55 4.37
C ALA A 185 1.67 -5.98 4.92
N ALA A 186 2.59 -6.45 5.76
CA ALA A 186 2.56 -7.81 6.33
C ALA A 186 1.26 -8.13 7.10
N PRO A 187 0.82 -7.34 8.10
CA PRO A 187 -0.43 -7.61 8.83
C PRO A 187 -1.67 -7.59 7.91
N VAL A 188 -1.69 -6.70 6.91
CA VAL A 188 -2.78 -6.66 5.92
C VAL A 188 -2.81 -7.94 5.07
N VAL A 189 -1.66 -8.45 4.65
CA VAL A 189 -1.56 -9.73 3.92
C VAL A 189 -1.99 -10.90 4.80
N VAL A 190 -1.64 -10.91 6.08
CA VAL A 190 -2.12 -11.94 7.03
C VAL A 190 -3.64 -11.91 7.14
N SER A 191 -4.25 -10.73 7.23
CA SER A 191 -5.71 -10.56 7.21
C SER A 191 -6.32 -11.10 5.91
N MET A 192 -5.71 -10.81 4.76
CA MET A 192 -6.13 -11.34 3.46
C MET A 192 -6.12 -12.87 3.45
N ILE A 193 -5.04 -13.49 3.91
CA ILE A 193 -4.91 -14.95 3.94
C ILE A 193 -5.98 -15.56 4.86
N LYS A 194 -6.20 -15.00 6.05
CA LYS A 194 -7.25 -15.48 6.99
C LYS A 194 -8.63 -15.47 6.33
N GLN A 195 -9.01 -14.38 5.69
CA GLN A 195 -10.30 -14.28 4.99
C GLN A 195 -10.39 -15.23 3.79
N LEU A 196 -9.31 -15.42 3.03
CA LEU A 196 -9.30 -16.36 1.90
C LEU A 196 -9.47 -17.81 2.37
N VAL A 197 -8.85 -18.19 3.48
CA VAL A 197 -9.01 -19.52 4.10
C VAL A 197 -10.47 -19.76 4.47
N GLU A 198 -11.14 -18.77 5.06
CA GLU A 198 -12.57 -18.84 5.37
C GLU A 198 -13.45 -18.94 4.11
N VAL A 199 -13.17 -18.12 3.09
CA VAL A 199 -13.91 -18.12 1.81
C VAL A 199 -13.80 -19.47 1.10
N PHE A 200 -12.59 -20.04 1.04
CA PHE A 200 -12.34 -21.30 0.34
C PHE A 200 -12.55 -22.54 1.21
N LYS A 201 -12.83 -22.38 2.51
CA LYS A 201 -13.02 -23.45 3.49
C LYS A 201 -11.83 -24.43 3.53
N ILE A 202 -10.62 -23.87 3.55
CA ILE A 202 -9.34 -24.62 3.60
C ILE A 202 -8.84 -24.70 5.04
#